data_AF-A0A5C0UBP9-F1
#
_entry.id   AF-A0A5C0UBP9-F1
#
_cell.length_a   1.000
_cell.length_b   1.000
_cell.length_c   1.000
_cell.angle_alpha   90.00
_cell.angle_beta   90.00
_cell.angle_gamma   90.00
#
_symmetry.space_group_name_H-M   'P 1'
#
loop_
_entity.id
_entity.type
_entity.pdbx_description
1 polymer ?
#
loop_
_entity_poly.entity_id
_entity_poly.type
_entity_poly.pdbx_seq_one_letter_code
_entity_poly.pdbx_strand_id
1 'polypeptide(L)'
;MKPVLLIIDVQSTFNPPNWLIQKLEKLLPSVHSIATIELHDESIVPFKSQLNWAPSEFDECPLKVEKVFIKYGYSPTDDLIQYLKGLDTQQVYVCGIQTDTCVLAAGFRLFDAGLFPCLVTDLTVGSSLDRSGNLGIQLWKHHFRSITTSENLSSNTMI
;
A
#
# COMPACT_ATOMS: atom_id res chain seq x y z
N MET A 1 -0.41 -6.57 20.53
CA MET A 1 -0.81 -6.04 19.20
C MET A 1 0.44 -5.71 18.41
N LYS A 2 0.76 -6.48 17.37
CA LYS A 2 1.87 -6.15 16.45
C LYS A 2 1.28 -5.36 15.28
N PRO A 3 1.67 -4.10 15.07
CA PRO A 3 1.17 -3.36 13.94
C PRO A 3 1.61 -4.02 12.62
N VAL A 4 0.77 -3.86 11.60
CA VAL A 4 0.97 -4.49 10.29
C VAL A 4 1.27 -3.41 9.26
N LEU A 5 2.31 -3.62 8.46
CA LEU A 5 2.65 -2.79 7.32
C LEU A 5 2.06 -3.41 6.05
N LEU A 6 1.13 -2.69 5.43
CA LEU A 6 0.56 -2.99 4.12
C LEU A 6 1.25 -2.17 3.04
N ILE A 7 1.99 -2.85 2.17
CA ILE A 7 2.76 -2.25 1.08
C ILE A 7 1.93 -2.35 -0.21
N ILE A 8 1.52 -1.20 -0.74
CA ILE A 8 0.66 -1.15 -1.92
C ILE A 8 1.49 -1.08 -3.19
N ASP A 9 1.36 -2.09 -4.05
CA ASP A 9 1.74 -2.10 -5.46
C ASP A 9 3.17 -1.61 -5.76
N VAL A 10 4.11 -1.97 -4.89
CA VAL A 10 5.54 -1.81 -5.19
C VAL A 10 5.94 -2.97 -6.10
N GLN A 11 5.79 -2.76 -7.41
CA GLN A 11 6.02 -3.76 -8.48
C GLN A 11 6.51 -3.11 -9.77
N SER A 12 7.04 -3.89 -10.70
CA SER A 12 7.79 -3.39 -11.88
C SER A 12 6.96 -2.47 -12.77
N THR A 13 5.67 -2.78 -12.93
CA THR A 13 4.67 -1.97 -13.67
C THR A 13 4.71 -0.49 -13.29
N PHE A 14 4.97 -0.19 -12.01
CA PHE A 14 4.96 1.18 -11.49
C PHE A 14 6.34 1.83 -11.40
N ASN A 15 7.40 1.13 -11.83
CA ASN A 15 8.79 1.59 -11.82
C ASN A 15 9.19 2.21 -10.46
N PRO A 16 9.15 1.41 -9.37
CA PRO A 16 9.41 1.93 -8.02
C PRO A 16 10.84 2.47 -7.93
N PRO A 17 11.05 3.64 -7.31
CA PRO A 17 12.38 4.19 -7.20
C PRO A 17 13.23 3.35 -6.23
N ASN A 18 14.52 3.20 -6.54
CA ASN A 18 15.45 2.40 -5.74
C ASN A 18 15.48 2.79 -4.25
N TRP A 19 15.32 4.08 -3.93
CA TRP A 19 15.30 4.53 -2.54
C TRP A 19 14.13 3.94 -1.74
N LEU A 20 12.98 3.72 -2.39
CA LEU A 20 11.80 3.14 -1.73
C LEU A 20 12.05 1.68 -1.40
N ILE A 21 12.54 0.92 -2.39
CA ILE A 21 12.91 -0.49 -2.23
C ILE A 21 13.92 -0.64 -1.09
N GLN A 22 15.02 0.10 -1.13
CA GLN A 22 16.09 0.00 -0.14
C GLN A 22 15.63 0.38 1.28
N LYS A 23 14.73 1.36 1.43
CA LYS A 23 14.18 1.72 2.74
C LYS A 23 13.22 0.65 3.26
N LEU A 24 12.36 0.10 2.40
CA LEU A 24 11.47 -1.00 2.77
C LEU A 24 12.30 -2.22 3.19
N GLU A 25 13.26 -2.67 2.38
CA GLU A 25 14.13 -3.81 2.71
C GLU A 25 14.82 -3.69 4.07
N LYS A 26 15.19 -2.48 4.49
CA LYS A 26 15.75 -2.23 5.83
C LYS A 26 14.72 -2.32 6.95
N LEU A 27 13.48 -1.91 6.69
CA LEU A 27 12.39 -1.89 7.67
C LEU A 27 11.76 -3.28 7.88
N LEU A 28 11.55 -4.04 6.80
CA LEU A 28 10.78 -5.29 6.80
C LEU A 28 11.19 -6.34 7.85
N PRO A 29 12.49 -6.52 8.20
CA PRO A 29 12.87 -7.47 9.25
C PRO A 29 12.28 -7.18 10.64
N SER A 30 11.80 -5.96 10.88
CA SER A 30 11.33 -5.48 12.19
C SER A 30 9.82 -5.26 12.30
N VAL A 31 9.05 -5.56 11.24
CA VAL A 31 7.60 -5.32 11.20
C VAL A 31 6.89 -6.52 10.58
N HIS A 32 5.64 -6.77 10.97
CA HIS A 32 4.82 -7.72 10.23
C HIS A 32 4.38 -7.08 8.92
N SER A 33 4.70 -7.68 7.78
CA SER A 33 4.48 -7.06 6.47
C SER A 33 3.67 -7.90 5.50
N ILE A 34 2.79 -7.24 4.76
CA ILE A 34 2.09 -7.82 3.62
C ILE A 34 2.12 -6.84 2.45
N ALA A 35 2.00 -7.34 1.23
CA ALA A 35 1.99 -6.52 0.03
C ALA A 35 0.79 -6.81 -0.87
N THR A 36 0.42 -5.83 -1.70
CA THR A 36 -0.41 -6.05 -2.88
C THR A 36 0.43 -5.94 -4.15
N ILE A 37 -0.01 -6.65 -5.19
CA ILE A 37 0.34 -6.37 -6.57
C ILE A 37 -0.95 -6.16 -7.38
N GLU A 38 -0.90 -5.25 -8.35
CA GLU A 38 -2.00 -4.98 -9.26
C GLU A 38 -1.72 -5.63 -10.62
N LEU A 39 -2.55 -6.59 -11.02
CA LEU A 39 -2.44 -7.23 -12.32
C LEU A 39 -3.61 -6.82 -13.22
N HIS A 40 -3.37 -6.87 -14.53
CA HIS A 40 -4.40 -6.57 -15.50
C HIS A 40 -5.33 -7.75 -15.75
N ASP A 41 -6.63 -7.49 -15.67
CA ASP A 41 -7.68 -8.34 -16.22
C ASP A 41 -8.85 -7.44 -16.70
N GLU A 42 -8.98 -7.27 -18.01
CA GLU A 42 -10.01 -6.40 -18.61
C GLU A 42 -11.43 -6.93 -18.40
N SER A 43 -11.59 -8.22 -18.04
CA SER A 43 -12.92 -8.77 -17.70
C SER A 43 -13.39 -8.36 -16.30
N ILE A 44 -12.47 -7.87 -15.45
CA ILE A 44 -12.74 -7.47 -14.06
C ILE A 44 -12.84 -5.95 -13.94
N VAL A 45 -11.86 -5.21 -14.49
CA VAL A 45 -11.87 -3.74 -14.50
C VAL A 45 -11.50 -3.18 -15.87
N PRO A 46 -12.09 -2.05 -16.30
CA PRO A 46 -11.94 -1.53 -17.67
C PRO A 46 -10.67 -0.69 -17.86
N PHE A 47 -9.51 -1.18 -17.43
CA PHE A 47 -8.26 -0.41 -17.50
C PHE A 47 -7.94 0.03 -18.94
N LYS A 48 -7.92 -0.91 -19.90
CA LYS A 48 -7.60 -0.60 -21.31
C LYS A 48 -8.72 0.21 -21.96
N SER A 49 -9.96 -0.24 -21.86
CA SER A 49 -11.08 0.37 -22.57
C SER A 49 -11.43 1.78 -22.06
N GLN A 50 -11.25 2.06 -20.77
CA GLN A 50 -11.57 3.37 -20.20
C GLN A 50 -10.35 4.29 -20.09
N LEU A 51 -9.20 3.78 -19.66
CA LEU A 51 -8.03 4.61 -19.31
C LEU A 51 -6.94 4.58 -20.38
N ASN A 52 -7.08 3.74 -21.41
CA ASN A 52 -6.06 3.49 -22.42
C ASN A 52 -4.69 3.12 -21.79
N TRP A 53 -4.72 2.54 -20.60
CA TRP A 53 -3.57 2.14 -19.81
C TRP A 53 -3.97 0.98 -18.91
N ALA A 54 -3.06 0.04 -18.68
CA ALA A 54 -3.27 -1.05 -17.74
C ALA A 54 -1.95 -1.45 -17.08
N PRO A 55 -2.00 -2.06 -15.89
CA PRO A 55 -0.85 -2.76 -15.34
C PRO A 55 -0.45 -3.97 -16.20
N SER A 56 0.66 -4.64 -15.85
CA SER A 56 1.02 -5.90 -16.51
C SER A 56 0.04 -7.02 -16.14
N GLU A 57 -0.16 -7.97 -17.05
CA GLU A 57 -0.86 -9.24 -16.74
C GLU A 57 -0.01 -10.14 -15.83
N PHE A 58 1.31 -9.96 -15.87
CA PHE A 58 2.30 -10.70 -15.09
C PHE A 58 3.30 -9.73 -14.45
N ASP A 59 3.34 -9.72 -13.12
CA ASP A 59 4.28 -8.92 -12.34
C ASP A 59 4.51 -9.60 -10.99
N GLU A 60 5.54 -9.16 -10.27
CA GLU A 60 5.95 -9.75 -9.00
C GLU A 60 6.25 -8.66 -7.97
N CYS A 61 6.07 -9.00 -6.70
CA CYS A 61 6.55 -8.16 -5.61
C CYS A 61 8.06 -8.39 -5.43
N PRO A 62 8.92 -7.37 -5.58
CA PRO A 62 10.36 -7.51 -5.42
C PRO A 62 10.78 -7.59 -3.94
N LEU A 63 9.84 -7.37 -3.01
CA LEU A 63 10.11 -7.30 -1.57
C LEU A 63 9.82 -8.64 -0.91
N LYS A 64 10.68 -9.03 0.04
CA LYS A 64 10.44 -10.21 0.87
C LYS A 64 9.48 -9.85 2.02
N VAL A 65 8.20 -10.15 1.80
CA VAL A 65 7.10 -9.97 2.77
C VAL A 65 6.49 -11.32 3.16
N GLU A 66 5.67 -11.36 4.20
CA GLU A 66 5.04 -12.59 4.67
C GLU A 66 3.94 -13.08 3.76
N LYS A 67 3.23 -12.17 3.08
CA LYS A 67 2.18 -12.51 2.13
C LYS A 67 1.99 -11.44 1.07
N VAL A 68 1.76 -11.88 -0.17
CA VAL A 68 1.39 -11.03 -1.30
C VAL A 68 -0.04 -11.34 -1.72
N PHE A 69 -0.85 -10.31 -1.94
CA PHE A 69 -2.21 -10.40 -2.44
C PHE A 69 -2.29 -9.80 -3.84
N ILE A 70 -2.94 -10.51 -4.76
CA ILE A 70 -3.22 -10.00 -6.10
C ILE A 70 -4.54 -9.21 -6.03
N LYS A 71 -4.55 -8.03 -6.64
CA LYS A 71 -5.77 -7.27 -6.94
C LYS A 71 -5.78 -6.90 -8.42
N TYR A 72 -6.97 -6.65 -8.96
CA TYR A 72 -7.14 -6.30 -10.36
C TYR A 72 -7.52 -4.83 -10.58
N GLY A 73 -7.92 -4.12 -9.52
CA GLY A 73 -8.21 -2.69 -9.55
C GLY A 73 -7.63 -1.99 -8.33
N TYR A 74 -8.05 -0.75 -8.07
CA TYR A 74 -7.38 0.11 -7.10
C TYR A 74 -7.48 -0.34 -5.64
N SER A 75 -8.60 -0.95 -5.25
CA SER A 75 -8.91 -1.24 -3.84
C SER A 75 -8.37 -2.60 -3.38
N PRO A 76 -7.90 -2.73 -2.12
CA PRO A 76 -7.63 -4.04 -1.51
C PRO A 76 -8.82 -5.01 -1.62
N THR A 77 -8.53 -6.28 -1.82
CA THR A 77 -9.55 -7.34 -1.96
C THR A 77 -10.20 -7.70 -0.62
N ASP A 78 -11.37 -8.34 -0.68
CA ASP A 78 -12.04 -8.84 0.52
C ASP A 78 -11.18 -9.86 1.27
N ASP A 79 -10.46 -10.73 0.56
CA ASP A 79 -9.53 -11.70 1.16
C ASP A 79 -8.42 -11.03 1.96
N LEU A 80 -7.87 -9.91 1.47
CA LEU A 80 -6.88 -9.12 2.19
C LEU A 80 -7.50 -8.53 3.46
N ILE A 81 -8.69 -7.95 3.35
CA ILE A 81 -9.40 -7.35 4.50
C ILE A 81 -9.74 -8.41 5.55
N GLN A 82 -10.19 -9.59 5.13
CA GLN A 82 -10.45 -10.72 6.04
C GLN A 82 -9.16 -11.20 6.71
N TYR A 83 -8.06 -11.31 5.95
CA TYR A 83 -6.76 -11.65 6.52
C TYR A 83 -6.35 -10.64 7.60
N LEU A 84 -6.41 -9.34 7.32
CA LEU A 84 -6.08 -8.30 8.29
C LEU A 84 -6.95 -8.35 9.55
N LYS A 85 -8.26 -8.60 9.40
CA LYS A 85 -9.18 -8.77 10.54
C LYS A 85 -8.91 -10.01 11.38
N GLY A 86 -8.32 -11.04 10.78
CA GLY A 86 -7.87 -12.25 11.48
C GLY A 86 -6.60 -12.04 12.30
N LEU A 87 -5.89 -10.92 12.11
CA LEU A 87 -4.73 -10.56 12.90
C LEU A 87 -5.17 -9.83 14.19
N ASP A 88 -4.40 -9.99 15.26
CA ASP A 88 -4.53 -9.18 16.48
C ASP A 88 -3.99 -7.75 16.23
N THR A 89 -4.66 -7.01 15.33
CA THR A 89 -4.40 -5.60 15.03
C THR A 89 -5.67 -4.84 14.67
N GLN A 90 -5.74 -3.58 15.09
CA GLN A 90 -6.73 -2.63 14.59
C GLN A 90 -6.08 -1.56 13.70
N GLN A 91 -4.80 -1.27 13.90
CA GLN A 91 -4.04 -0.29 13.14
C GLN A 91 -3.29 -0.96 11.98
N VAL A 92 -3.41 -0.36 10.80
CA VAL A 92 -2.72 -0.81 9.60
C VAL A 92 -1.90 0.36 9.06
N TYR A 93 -0.58 0.21 9.06
CA TYR A 93 0.31 1.16 8.41
C TYR A 93 0.29 0.89 6.91
N VAL A 94 0.17 1.94 6.10
CA VAL A 94 0.05 1.84 4.65
C VAL A 94 1.15 2.64 3.99
N CYS A 95 1.79 2.07 2.97
CA CYS A 95 2.83 2.71 2.17
C CYS A 95 2.76 2.20 0.72
N GLY A 96 3.65 2.66 -0.16
CA GLY A 96 3.76 2.13 -1.53
C GLY A 96 3.35 3.13 -2.63
N ILE A 97 2.71 2.65 -3.69
CA ILE A 97 2.52 3.39 -4.95
C ILE A 97 1.09 3.13 -5.47
N GLN A 98 0.32 4.10 -5.99
CA GLN A 98 0.55 5.54 -5.96
C GLN A 98 -0.19 6.17 -4.76
N THR A 99 0.42 7.14 -4.09
CA THR A 99 -0.12 7.78 -2.88
C THR A 99 -1.55 8.31 -3.06
N ASP A 100 -1.83 8.95 -4.19
CA ASP A 100 -3.09 9.58 -4.57
C ASP A 100 -4.05 8.65 -5.33
N THR A 101 -3.69 7.37 -5.52
CA THR A 101 -4.50 6.35 -6.21
C THR A 101 -4.70 5.11 -5.33
N CYS A 102 -4.01 3.99 -5.59
CA CYS A 102 -4.22 2.71 -4.89
C CYS A 102 -3.93 2.80 -3.38
N VAL A 103 -2.94 3.60 -2.98
CA VAL A 103 -2.66 3.82 -1.56
C VAL A 103 -3.86 4.49 -0.89
N LEU A 104 -4.36 5.60 -1.46
CA LEU A 104 -5.54 6.28 -0.92
C LEU A 104 -6.79 5.39 -0.94
N ALA A 105 -6.99 4.60 -2.00
CA ALA A 105 -8.07 3.61 -2.09
C ALA A 105 -7.98 2.55 -0.99
N ALA A 106 -6.77 2.11 -0.63
CA ALA A 106 -6.57 1.22 0.50
C ALA A 106 -6.96 1.89 1.83
N GLY A 107 -6.64 3.18 2.00
CA GLY A 107 -7.11 3.97 3.15
C GLY A 107 -8.63 3.91 3.32
N PHE A 108 -9.40 4.18 2.26
CA PHE A 108 -10.86 4.09 2.30
C PHE A 108 -11.34 2.67 2.61
N ARG A 109 -10.79 1.66 1.92
CA ARG A 109 -11.21 0.27 2.09
C ARG A 109 -10.98 -0.25 3.51
N LEU A 110 -9.85 0.11 4.12
CA LEU A 110 -9.51 -0.22 5.50
C LEU A 110 -10.46 0.49 6.48
N PHE A 111 -10.70 1.78 6.28
CA PHE A 111 -11.62 2.56 7.10
C PHE A 111 -13.05 1.99 7.07
N ASP A 112 -13.58 1.71 5.88
CA ASP A 112 -14.92 1.11 5.69
C ASP A 112 -15.02 -0.29 6.29
N ALA A 113 -13.88 -0.99 6.43
CA ALA A 113 -13.81 -2.28 7.10
C ALA A 113 -13.76 -2.18 8.64
N GLY A 114 -13.68 -0.97 9.21
CA GLY A 114 -13.52 -0.73 10.64
C GLY A 114 -12.07 -0.83 11.15
N LEU A 115 -11.08 -0.80 10.24
CA LEU A 115 -9.66 -0.74 10.58
C LEU A 115 -9.19 0.73 10.61
N PHE A 116 -8.04 0.96 11.23
CA PHE A 116 -7.48 2.30 11.45
C PHE A 116 -6.26 2.51 10.55
N PRO A 117 -6.45 3.06 9.34
CA PRO A 117 -5.36 3.25 8.37
C PRO A 117 -4.44 4.41 8.80
N CYS A 118 -3.13 4.21 8.71
CA CYS A 118 -2.11 5.22 8.98
C CYS A 118 -1.05 5.26 7.87
N LEU A 119 -0.89 6.40 7.19
CA LEU A 119 0.05 6.52 6.06
C LEU A 119 1.49 6.69 6.55
N VAL A 120 2.42 5.90 6.01
CA VAL A 120 3.86 6.08 6.20
C VAL A 120 4.40 7.01 5.11
N THR A 121 4.53 8.30 5.43
CA THR A 121 4.64 9.37 4.44
C THR A 121 5.98 9.42 3.71
N ASP A 122 7.03 8.82 4.28
CA ASP A 122 8.37 8.76 3.67
C ASP A 122 8.64 7.43 2.95
N LEU A 123 7.62 6.57 2.83
CA LEU A 123 7.63 5.30 2.09
C LEU A 123 6.50 5.23 1.04
N THR A 124 6.11 6.37 0.49
CA THR A 124 5.07 6.44 -0.55
C THR A 124 5.53 7.27 -1.74
N VAL A 125 5.03 6.95 -2.93
CA VAL A 125 5.33 7.69 -4.17
C VAL A 125 4.02 8.03 -4.85
N GLY A 126 3.83 9.28 -5.26
CA GLY A 126 2.60 9.68 -5.92
C GLY A 126 2.57 9.36 -7.42
N SER A 127 1.45 9.70 -8.03
CA SER A 127 1.18 9.44 -9.44
C SER A 127 2.03 10.30 -10.38
N SER A 128 1.82 10.13 -11.69
CA SER A 128 2.40 11.05 -12.67
C SER A 128 1.93 12.50 -12.51
N LEU A 129 0.80 12.73 -11.83
CA LEU A 129 0.30 14.08 -11.55
C LEU A 129 1.09 14.75 -10.42
N ASP A 130 1.51 14.00 -9.41
CA ASP A 130 2.33 14.48 -8.31
C ASP A 130 3.28 13.39 -7.81
N ARG A 131 4.48 13.32 -8.40
CA ARG A 131 5.49 12.32 -8.02
C ARG A 131 5.95 12.42 -6.57
N SER A 132 5.78 13.59 -5.92
CA SER A 132 6.12 13.76 -4.51
C SER A 132 5.15 13.03 -3.58
N GLY A 133 3.95 12.71 -4.05
CA GLY A 133 2.89 12.10 -3.24
C GLY A 133 2.22 13.06 -2.25
N ASN A 134 2.56 14.35 -2.28
CA ASN A 134 2.03 15.34 -1.35
C ASN A 134 0.50 15.52 -1.46
N LEU A 135 -0.05 15.45 -2.67
CA LEU A 135 -1.49 15.45 -2.90
C LEU A 135 -2.18 14.31 -2.14
N GLY A 136 -1.69 13.08 -2.34
CA GLY A 136 -2.21 11.90 -1.65
C GLY A 136 -2.04 11.98 -0.13
N ILE A 137 -0.91 12.50 0.34
CA ILE A 137 -0.69 12.75 1.78
C ILE A 137 -1.72 13.74 2.34
N GLN A 138 -2.02 14.83 1.63
CA GLN A 138 -3.01 15.82 2.07
C GLN A 138 -4.42 15.22 2.10
N LEU A 139 -4.81 14.47 1.07
CA LEU A 139 -6.07 13.73 1.03
C LEU A 139 -6.17 12.73 2.19
N TRP A 140 -5.10 11.99 2.45
CA TRP A 140 -5.05 11.05 3.56
C TRP A 140 -5.23 11.76 4.92
N LYS A 141 -4.50 12.85 5.16
CA LYS A 141 -4.66 13.65 6.39
C LYS A 141 -6.07 14.20 6.53
N HIS A 142 -6.72 14.56 5.42
CA HIS A 142 -8.09 15.06 5.45
C HIS A 142 -9.08 13.97 5.87
N HIS A 143 -8.99 12.78 5.26
CA HIS A 143 -9.96 11.70 5.47
C HIS A 143 -9.71 10.88 6.74
N PHE A 144 -8.45 10.55 7.04
CA PHE A 144 -8.11 9.56 8.07
C PHE A 144 -7.31 10.15 9.24
N ARG A 145 -6.77 11.38 9.09
CA ARG A 145 -5.95 12.11 10.08
C ARG A 145 -4.60 11.46 10.43
N SER A 146 -4.51 10.14 10.44
CA SER A 146 -3.36 9.38 10.93
C SER A 146 -2.26 9.26 9.87
N ILE A 147 -1.08 9.77 10.21
CA ILE A 147 0.14 9.70 9.41
C ILE A 147 1.34 9.41 10.32
N THR A 148 2.41 8.87 9.76
CA THR A 148 3.67 8.59 10.47
C THR A 148 4.85 8.53 9.49
N THR A 149 6.05 8.30 10.00
CA THR A 149 7.27 8.02 9.22
C THR A 149 7.82 6.64 9.57
N SER A 150 8.67 6.10 8.70
CA SER A 150 9.33 4.80 8.87
C SER A 150 10.16 4.70 10.16
N GLU A 151 10.77 5.79 10.61
CA GLU A 151 11.52 5.89 11.86
C GLU A 151 10.68 5.56 13.10
N ASN A 152 9.41 5.98 13.10
CA ASN A 152 8.47 5.70 14.17
C ASN A 152 7.98 4.24 14.17
N LEU A 153 8.05 3.55 13.02
CA LEU A 153 7.70 2.13 12.94
C LEU A 153 8.80 1.26 13.57
N SER A 154 10.08 1.58 13.32
CA SER A 154 11.20 0.85 13.92
C SER A 154 11.32 1.03 15.44
N SER A 155 10.89 2.17 15.96
CA SER A 155 11.00 2.50 17.39
C SER A 155 9.97 1.76 18.26
N ASN A 156 8.82 1.40 17.69
CA ASN A 156 7.75 0.67 18.40
C ASN A 156 8.00 -0.84 18.53
N THR A 157 9.04 -1.38 17.88
CA THR A 157 9.40 -2.81 17.96
C THR A 157 10.53 -3.09 18.97
N MET A 158 11.12 -2.06 19.59
CA MET A 158 12.22 -2.19 20.56
C MET A 158 11.78 -2.24 22.04
N ILE A 159 10.50 -2.52 22.31
CA ILE A 159 9.95 -2.68 23.68
C ILE A 159 9.43 -4.11 23.85
#